data_AF-A0A1D6LQY8-F1
#
_entry.id   AF-A0A1D6LQY8-F1
#
_cell.length_a   1.000
_cell.length_b   1.000
_cell.length_c   1.000
_cell.angle_alpha   90.00
_cell.angle_beta   90.00
_cell.angle_gamma   90.00
#
_symmetry.space_group_name_H-M   'P 1'
#
loop_
_entity.id
_entity.type
_entity.pdbx_description
1 polymer ?
#
loop_
_entity_poly.entity_id
_entity_poly.type
_entity_poly.pdbx_seq_one_letter_code
_entity_poly.pdbx_strand_id
1 'polypeptide(L)'
;MHLLYDMDAQVILPNDQKQKLTRLLITMQQRIGAAKTDMEDLIARLNQEAAVKEYLTTKVKDLEVELEAAKQKGRETLQQAILTERERITQMQWDMDELRRKYSEMESNLKAEQNEKTRAESEKTTASDKNETLLEELEIKRKEVETLKHHLVEAEAKSKADKKVLVKEVKSLRNSQTEMKKVLNQYLEQKTGLERVIIRDKQRSARAKLCRVKFLHECRLLHERLLECSAKFLAEEQGNFTIDPSSLPDALDLLATSDNRVRLLIAEAQLLARDDEQGSSDDGDNSDSISSLTMSWEDAKVTDEDATKILSDLLIDNAQLRLRLNAVIRNAVNTAVKPEKEGSGEVLPKKTVLNWLLDR
;
A
#
# COMPACT_ATOMS: atom_id res chain seq x y z
N MET A 1 100.37 -149.74 35.55
CA MET A 1 100.30 -151.05 36.22
C MET A 1 101.60 -151.79 35.96
N HIS A 2 102.36 -152.04 37.03
CA HIS A 2 103.51 -152.94 37.04
C HIS A 2 103.03 -154.39 36.88
N LEU A 3 103.66 -155.17 36.01
CA LEU A 3 103.88 -156.61 36.22
C LEU A 3 105.20 -157.04 35.54
N LEU A 4 106.22 -157.31 36.38
CA LEU A 4 107.29 -158.33 36.30
C LEU A 4 107.94 -158.59 34.92
N TYR A 5 109.21 -158.24 34.64
CA TYR A 5 110.45 -158.83 35.21
C TYR A 5 110.25 -160.21 35.82
N ASP A 6 110.61 -161.27 35.09
CA ASP A 6 111.72 -162.17 35.45
C ASP A 6 111.62 -163.50 34.66
N MET A 7 112.67 -163.77 33.88
CA MET A 7 113.27 -165.08 33.65
C MET A 7 114.44 -164.80 32.69
N ASP A 8 115.63 -164.77 33.28
CA ASP A 8 116.94 -164.78 32.63
C ASP A 8 117.03 -165.91 31.58
N ALA A 9 116.50 -165.69 30.39
CA ALA A 9 116.91 -166.42 29.20
C ALA A 9 118.24 -165.81 28.76
N GLN A 10 119.32 -166.31 29.35
CA GLN A 10 120.68 -165.94 28.98
C GLN A 10 120.96 -166.45 27.56
N VAL A 11 120.50 -165.70 26.56
CA VAL A 11 120.76 -166.02 25.16
C VAL A 11 122.23 -165.69 24.87
N ILE A 12 123.07 -166.72 24.91
CA ILE A 12 124.47 -166.63 24.49
C ILE A 12 124.48 -166.60 22.96
N LEU A 13 124.24 -165.41 22.38
CA LEU A 13 124.46 -165.16 20.96
C LEU A 13 125.97 -164.98 20.68
N PRO A 14 126.50 -165.51 19.55
CA PRO A 14 127.84 -165.19 19.04
C PRO A 14 128.04 -163.66 18.95
N ASN A 15 129.28 -163.18 19.18
CA ASN A 15 129.58 -161.73 19.25
C ASN A 15 129.10 -160.94 18.01
N ASP A 16 129.12 -161.57 16.83
CA ASP A 16 128.60 -161.00 15.57
C ASP A 16 127.07 -160.78 15.57
N GLN A 17 126.29 -161.67 16.20
CA GLN A 17 124.83 -161.50 16.27
C GLN A 17 124.40 -160.50 17.37
N LYS A 18 125.17 -160.37 18.46
CA LYS A 18 124.92 -159.33 19.49
C LYS A 18 125.07 -157.93 18.90
N GLN A 19 126.12 -157.66 18.13
CA GLN A 19 126.33 -156.36 17.49
C GLN A 19 125.25 -155.99 16.46
N LYS A 20 124.65 -157.00 15.78
CA LYS A 20 123.51 -156.80 14.86
C LYS A 20 122.24 -156.45 15.63
N LEU A 21 121.95 -157.14 16.73
CA LEU A 21 120.80 -156.85 17.58
C LEU A 21 120.90 -155.46 18.22
N THR A 22 122.06 -155.09 18.77
CA THR A 22 122.29 -153.77 19.37
C THR A 22 122.11 -152.65 18.35
N ARG A 23 122.62 -152.82 17.11
CA ARG A 23 122.41 -151.84 16.02
C ARG A 23 120.92 -151.72 15.64
N LEU A 24 120.20 -152.83 15.52
CA LEU A 24 118.76 -152.83 15.27
C LEU A 24 118.01 -152.10 16.40
N LEU A 25 118.36 -152.36 17.66
CA LEU A 25 117.70 -151.77 18.82
C LEU A 25 117.94 -150.26 18.90
N ILE A 26 119.17 -149.80 18.66
CA ILE A 26 119.49 -148.37 18.53
C ILE A 26 118.70 -147.73 17.38
N THR A 27 118.62 -148.41 16.24
CA THR A 27 117.86 -147.90 15.07
C THR A 27 116.37 -147.81 15.36
N MET A 28 115.79 -148.83 16.02
CA MET A 28 114.40 -148.81 16.44
C MET A 28 114.15 -147.71 17.47
N GLN A 29 115.06 -147.51 18.43
CA GLN A 29 114.94 -146.47 19.45
C GLN A 29 115.06 -145.06 18.86
N GLN A 30 115.94 -144.84 17.88
CA GLN A 30 116.03 -143.59 17.12
C GLN A 30 114.78 -143.35 16.27
N ARG A 31 114.25 -144.38 15.59
CA ARG A 31 112.98 -144.28 14.84
C ARG A 31 111.80 -143.96 15.75
N ILE A 32 111.74 -144.58 16.93
CA ILE A 32 110.72 -144.28 17.95
C ILE A 32 110.89 -142.83 18.44
N GLY A 33 112.12 -142.38 18.68
CA GLY A 33 112.41 -141.00 19.07
C GLY A 33 111.97 -139.98 18.01
N ALA A 34 112.30 -140.22 16.75
CA ALA A 34 111.90 -139.37 15.62
C ALA A 34 110.38 -139.37 15.41
N ALA A 35 109.73 -140.55 15.45
CA ALA A 35 108.28 -140.64 15.33
C ALA A 35 107.56 -139.92 16.51
N LYS A 36 108.16 -139.93 17.70
CA LYS A 36 107.65 -139.21 18.86
C LYS A 36 107.75 -137.69 18.67
N THR A 37 108.90 -137.18 18.21
CA THR A 37 109.06 -135.74 17.92
C THR A 37 108.12 -135.28 16.80
N ASP A 38 107.95 -136.09 15.75
CA ASP A 38 107.00 -135.79 14.66
C ASP A 38 105.56 -135.74 15.16
N MET A 39 105.18 -136.63 16.09
CA MET A 39 103.86 -136.63 16.72
C MET A 39 103.66 -135.44 17.65
N GLU A 40 104.67 -135.03 18.41
CA GLU A 40 104.65 -133.82 19.24
C GLU A 40 104.51 -132.54 18.38
N ASP A 41 105.25 -132.45 17.27
CA ASP A 41 105.13 -131.37 16.28
C ASP A 41 103.74 -131.32 15.62
N LEU A 42 103.14 -132.49 15.36
CA LEU A 42 101.77 -132.57 14.83
C LEU A 42 100.75 -132.09 15.87
N ILE A 43 100.91 -132.47 17.14
CA ILE A 43 100.06 -131.99 18.24
C ILE A 43 100.18 -130.46 18.41
N ALA A 44 101.41 -129.92 18.34
CA ALA A 44 101.62 -128.47 18.43
C ALA A 44 100.93 -127.72 17.28
N ARG A 45 101.05 -128.22 16.03
CA ARG A 45 100.36 -127.66 14.87
C ARG A 45 98.84 -127.76 14.99
N LEU A 46 98.31 -128.91 15.43
CA LEU A 46 96.87 -129.09 15.69
C LEU A 46 96.34 -128.13 16.75
N ASN A 47 97.07 -127.94 17.85
CA ASN A 47 96.69 -126.98 18.89
C ASN A 47 96.70 -125.54 18.38
N GLN A 48 97.69 -125.17 17.56
CA GLN A 48 97.74 -123.85 16.93
C GLN A 48 96.59 -123.66 15.95
N GLU A 49 96.28 -124.65 15.11
CA GLU A 49 95.14 -124.62 14.20
C GLU A 49 93.82 -124.50 14.98
N ALA A 50 93.67 -125.23 16.09
CA ALA A 50 92.52 -125.13 16.98
C ALA A 50 92.37 -123.71 17.57
N ALA A 51 93.47 -123.10 18.05
CA ALA A 51 93.45 -121.73 18.58
C ALA A 51 93.11 -120.68 17.50
N VAL A 52 93.67 -120.82 16.30
CA VAL A 52 93.35 -119.93 15.16
C VAL A 52 91.88 -120.09 14.77
N LYS A 53 91.36 -121.32 14.72
CA LYS A 53 89.96 -121.59 14.44
C LYS A 53 89.04 -120.95 15.49
N GLU A 54 89.37 -121.06 16.77
CA GLU A 54 88.60 -120.42 17.85
C GLU A 54 88.62 -118.90 17.73
N TYR A 55 89.78 -118.29 17.48
CA TYR A 55 89.90 -116.85 17.22
C TYR A 55 89.06 -116.39 16.03
N LEU A 56 89.16 -117.09 14.88
CA LEU A 56 88.38 -116.77 13.69
C LEU A 56 86.88 -116.91 13.95
N THR A 57 86.47 -117.94 14.70
CA THR A 57 85.06 -118.16 15.06
C THR A 57 84.52 -117.01 15.91
N THR A 58 85.29 -116.57 16.91
CA THR A 58 84.93 -115.40 17.74
C THR A 58 84.91 -114.13 16.91
N LYS A 59 85.91 -113.91 16.04
CA LYS A 59 85.98 -112.71 15.20
C LYS A 59 84.82 -112.63 14.19
N VAL A 60 84.39 -113.75 13.64
CA VAL A 60 83.20 -113.81 12.77
C VAL A 60 81.94 -113.42 13.55
N LYS A 61 81.75 -113.96 14.76
CA LYS A 61 80.60 -113.60 15.61
C LYS A 61 80.60 -112.12 15.99
N ASP A 62 81.75 -111.56 16.36
CA ASP A 62 81.86 -110.14 16.69
C ASP A 62 81.50 -109.26 15.47
N LEU A 63 81.99 -109.62 14.28
CA LEU A 63 81.66 -108.92 13.03
C LEU A 63 80.18 -109.07 12.64
N GLU A 64 79.55 -110.21 12.88
CA GLU A 64 78.11 -110.41 12.67
C GLU A 64 77.30 -109.49 13.60
N VAL A 65 77.70 -109.38 14.87
CA VAL A 65 77.05 -108.49 15.85
C VAL A 65 77.24 -107.03 15.47
N GLU A 66 78.47 -106.61 15.11
CA GLU A 66 78.75 -105.25 14.63
C GLU A 66 77.96 -104.91 13.36
N LEU A 67 77.85 -105.86 12.43
CA LEU A 67 77.07 -105.69 11.19
C LEU A 67 75.58 -105.52 11.49
N GLU A 68 74.99 -106.35 12.36
CA GLU A 68 73.58 -106.22 12.73
C GLU A 68 73.31 -104.93 13.51
N ALA A 69 74.21 -104.52 14.41
CA ALA A 69 74.12 -103.24 15.09
C ALA A 69 74.20 -102.05 14.11
N ALA A 70 75.11 -102.11 13.12
CA ALA A 70 75.23 -101.09 12.09
C ALA A 70 73.98 -101.03 11.19
N LYS A 71 73.42 -102.19 10.80
CA LYS A 71 72.15 -102.26 10.04
C LYS A 71 70.98 -101.69 10.83
N GLN A 72 70.90 -101.99 12.13
CA GLN A 72 69.83 -101.50 13.00
C GLN A 72 69.92 -99.98 13.17
N LYS A 73 71.12 -99.46 13.49
CA LYS A 73 71.38 -98.01 13.57
C LYS A 73 71.09 -97.30 12.25
N GLY A 74 71.44 -97.91 11.12
CA GLY A 74 71.12 -97.39 9.78
C GLY A 74 69.61 -97.29 9.53
N ARG A 75 68.84 -98.31 9.91
CA ARG A 75 67.37 -98.32 9.84
C ARG A 75 66.74 -97.23 10.71
N GLU A 76 67.20 -97.09 11.95
CA GLU A 76 66.72 -96.06 12.88
C GLU A 76 67.02 -94.64 12.38
N THR A 77 68.24 -94.41 11.87
CA THR A 77 68.63 -93.11 11.32
C THR A 77 67.76 -92.75 10.10
N LEU A 78 67.50 -93.72 9.22
CA LEU A 78 66.62 -93.53 8.07
C LEU A 78 65.17 -93.27 8.49
N GLN A 79 64.65 -94.03 9.46
CA GLN A 79 63.31 -93.78 10.00
C GLN A 79 63.18 -92.39 10.62
N GLN A 80 64.19 -91.96 11.38
CA GLN A 80 64.21 -90.61 11.95
C GLN A 80 64.21 -89.54 10.86
N ALA A 81 65.04 -89.69 9.82
CA ALA A 81 65.08 -88.75 8.69
C ALA A 81 63.73 -88.70 7.94
N ILE A 82 63.07 -89.84 7.77
CA ILE A 82 61.74 -89.92 7.15
C ILE A 82 60.70 -89.18 8.01
N LEU A 83 60.71 -89.35 9.33
CA LEU A 83 59.79 -88.67 10.23
C LEU A 83 60.00 -87.15 10.21
N THR A 84 61.25 -86.70 10.31
CA THR A 84 61.56 -85.26 10.26
C THR A 84 61.16 -84.61 8.93
N GLU A 85 61.32 -85.33 7.82
CA GLU A 85 60.91 -84.79 6.51
C GLU A 85 59.38 -84.77 6.35
N ARG A 86 58.67 -85.75 6.91
CA ARG A 86 57.20 -85.74 6.96
C ARG A 86 56.68 -84.56 7.76
N GLU A 87 57.27 -84.30 8.94
CA GLU A 87 56.93 -83.12 9.76
C GLU A 87 57.18 -81.83 9.00
N ARG A 88 58.32 -81.71 8.29
CA ARG A 88 58.64 -80.54 7.46
C ARG A 88 57.63 -80.33 6.33
N ILE A 89 57.22 -81.40 5.65
CA ILE A 89 56.21 -81.33 4.58
C ILE A 89 54.86 -80.87 5.14
N THR A 90 54.41 -81.42 6.27
CA THR A 90 53.16 -81.02 6.90
C THR A 90 53.20 -79.56 7.34
N GLN A 91 54.31 -79.10 7.94
CA GLN A 91 54.48 -77.70 8.31
C GLN A 91 54.37 -76.79 7.08
N MET A 92 55.06 -77.13 5.99
CA MET A 92 55.03 -76.36 4.74
C MET A 92 53.62 -76.34 4.11
N GLN A 93 52.84 -77.41 4.25
CA GLN A 93 51.44 -77.45 3.81
C GLN A 93 50.57 -76.46 4.62
N TRP A 94 50.73 -76.42 5.94
CA TRP A 94 50.03 -75.46 6.79
C TRP A 94 50.38 -74.01 6.45
N ASP A 95 51.67 -73.72 6.27
CA ASP A 95 52.16 -72.39 5.91
C ASP A 95 51.58 -71.93 4.56
N MET A 96 51.53 -72.83 3.57
CA MET A 96 50.95 -72.58 2.24
C MET A 96 49.45 -72.26 2.31
N ASP A 97 48.67 -73.02 3.08
CA ASP A 97 47.24 -72.79 3.24
C ASP A 97 46.94 -71.52 4.06
N GLU A 98 47.80 -71.18 5.02
CA GLU A 98 47.71 -69.90 5.73
C GLU A 98 48.01 -68.72 4.81
N LEU A 99 49.06 -68.79 3.98
CA LEU A 99 49.34 -67.77 2.97
C LEU A 99 48.18 -67.61 1.98
N ARG A 100 47.61 -68.72 1.49
CA ARG A 100 46.47 -68.68 0.58
C ARG A 100 45.28 -67.97 1.21
N ARG A 101 44.98 -68.27 2.48
CA ARG A 101 43.89 -67.61 3.23
C ARG A 101 44.12 -66.11 3.38
N LYS A 102 45.33 -65.71 3.79
CA LYS A 102 45.70 -64.29 3.95
C LYS A 102 45.63 -63.53 2.62
N TYR A 103 46.06 -64.16 1.53
CA TYR A 103 45.96 -63.57 0.19
C TYR A 103 44.51 -63.33 -0.21
N SER A 104 43.63 -64.33 -0.05
CA SER A 104 42.20 -64.18 -0.37
C SER A 104 41.51 -63.14 0.51
N GLU A 105 41.86 -63.05 1.78
CA GLU A 105 41.35 -62.02 2.69
C GLU A 105 41.77 -60.62 2.23
N MET A 106 43.06 -60.42 1.93
CA MET A 106 43.58 -59.15 1.42
C MET A 106 42.92 -58.75 0.09
N GLU A 107 42.74 -59.69 -0.83
CA GLU A 107 42.05 -59.47 -2.10
C GLU A 107 40.59 -59.04 -1.89
N SER A 108 39.88 -59.68 -0.95
CA SER A 108 38.50 -59.33 -0.61
C SER A 108 38.39 -57.94 0.03
N ASN A 109 39.34 -57.59 0.91
CA ASN A 109 39.40 -56.29 1.56
C ASN A 109 39.69 -55.19 0.55
N LEU A 110 40.65 -55.39 -0.36
CA LEU A 110 40.96 -54.44 -1.43
C LEU A 110 39.74 -54.19 -2.33
N LYS A 111 39.01 -55.25 -2.68
CA LYS A 111 37.80 -55.13 -3.49
C LYS A 111 36.68 -54.39 -2.75
N ALA A 112 36.53 -54.62 -1.44
CA ALA A 112 35.58 -53.90 -0.61
C ALA A 112 35.93 -52.41 -0.52
N GLU A 113 37.21 -52.09 -0.29
CA GLU A 113 37.73 -50.72 -0.24
C GLU A 113 37.51 -49.98 -1.57
N GLN A 114 37.75 -50.65 -2.70
CA GLN A 114 37.52 -50.06 -4.03
C GLN A 114 36.03 -49.80 -4.31
N ASN A 115 35.16 -50.74 -3.92
CA ASN A 115 33.71 -50.55 -4.02
C ASN A 115 33.23 -49.41 -3.10
N GLU A 116 33.75 -49.30 -1.89
CA GLU A 116 33.43 -48.21 -0.96
C GLU A 116 33.92 -46.87 -1.51
N LYS A 117 35.12 -46.81 -2.08
CA LYS A 117 35.66 -45.60 -2.72
C LYS A 117 34.79 -45.12 -3.86
N THR A 118 34.38 -46.01 -4.77
CA THR A 118 33.47 -45.65 -5.87
C THR A 118 32.10 -45.19 -5.38
N ARG A 119 31.56 -45.82 -4.33
CA ARG A 119 30.33 -45.36 -3.68
C ARG A 119 30.49 -43.96 -3.08
N ALA A 120 31.57 -43.71 -2.33
CA ALA A 120 31.86 -42.42 -1.74
C ALA A 120 32.07 -41.32 -2.81
N GLU A 121 32.74 -41.64 -3.92
CA GLU A 121 32.91 -40.72 -5.04
C GLU A 121 31.56 -40.37 -5.70
N SER A 122 30.69 -41.35 -5.96
CA SER A 122 29.33 -41.09 -6.48
C SER A 122 28.42 -40.33 -5.51
N GLU A 123 28.49 -40.60 -4.20
CA GLU A 123 27.79 -39.82 -3.18
C GLU A 123 28.30 -38.38 -3.15
N LYS A 124 29.62 -38.16 -3.31
CA LYS A 124 30.21 -36.82 -3.38
C LYS A 124 29.81 -36.06 -4.64
N THR A 125 29.76 -36.69 -5.81
CA THR A 125 29.30 -36.02 -7.04
C THR A 125 27.82 -35.66 -6.94
N THR A 126 26.96 -36.59 -6.50
CA THR A 126 25.53 -36.30 -6.33
C THR A 126 25.24 -35.24 -5.26
N ALA A 127 26.03 -35.19 -4.18
CA ALA A 127 25.95 -34.11 -3.19
C ALA A 127 26.42 -32.77 -3.77
N SER A 128 27.46 -32.78 -4.60
CA SER A 128 27.96 -31.59 -5.32
C SER A 128 26.90 -31.04 -6.27
N ASP A 129 26.29 -31.88 -7.10
CA ASP A 129 25.26 -31.47 -8.07
C ASP A 129 24.04 -30.87 -7.36
N LYS A 130 23.58 -31.50 -6.27
CA LYS A 130 22.49 -30.95 -5.43
C LYS A 130 22.86 -29.58 -4.86
N ASN A 131 24.08 -29.42 -4.34
CA ASN A 131 24.52 -28.12 -3.84
C ASN A 131 24.57 -27.06 -4.94
N GLU A 132 25.00 -27.40 -6.16
CA GLU A 132 24.99 -26.49 -7.30
C GLU A 132 23.57 -26.05 -7.65
N THR A 133 22.61 -26.98 -7.74
CA THR A 133 21.19 -26.63 -7.98
C THR A 133 20.61 -25.74 -6.88
N LEU A 134 20.92 -26.01 -5.61
CA LEU A 134 20.47 -25.18 -4.49
C LEU A 134 21.08 -23.78 -4.53
N LEU A 135 22.34 -23.64 -4.97
CA LEU A 135 22.98 -22.34 -5.17
C LEU A 135 22.30 -21.54 -6.29
N GLU A 136 21.96 -22.19 -7.40
CA GLU A 136 21.21 -21.55 -8.49
C GLU A 136 19.81 -21.10 -8.03
N GLU A 137 19.07 -21.94 -7.32
CA GLU A 137 17.77 -21.58 -6.74
C GLU A 137 17.88 -20.39 -5.77
N LEU A 138 18.90 -20.39 -4.90
CA LEU A 138 19.14 -19.31 -3.95
C LEU A 138 19.44 -17.99 -4.69
N GLU A 139 20.21 -18.04 -5.78
CA GLU A 139 20.51 -16.87 -6.60
C GLU A 139 19.28 -16.34 -7.35
N ILE A 140 18.42 -17.23 -7.86
CA ILE A 140 17.12 -16.85 -8.45
C ILE A 140 16.25 -16.16 -7.39
N LYS A 141 16.11 -16.75 -6.20
CA LYS A 141 15.33 -16.17 -5.09
C LYS A 141 15.91 -14.86 -4.61
N ARG A 142 17.24 -14.71 -4.58
CA ARG A 142 17.90 -13.43 -4.27
C ARG A 142 17.51 -12.36 -5.29
N LYS A 143 17.52 -12.67 -6.58
CA LYS A 143 17.10 -11.74 -7.64
C LYS A 143 15.62 -11.36 -7.53
N GLU A 144 14.73 -12.32 -7.28
CA GLU A 144 13.29 -12.06 -7.03
C GLU A 144 13.07 -11.14 -5.83
N VAL A 145 13.80 -11.34 -4.73
CA VAL A 145 13.71 -10.47 -3.55
C VAL A 145 14.17 -9.05 -3.89
N GLU A 146 15.23 -8.89 -4.68
CA GLU A 146 15.76 -7.58 -5.03
C GLU A 146 14.81 -6.81 -5.98
N THR A 147 14.17 -7.50 -6.93
CA THR A 147 13.14 -6.88 -7.79
C THR A 147 11.91 -6.46 -6.98
N LEU A 148 11.45 -7.29 -6.04
CA LEU A 148 10.35 -6.95 -5.14
C LEU A 148 10.67 -5.74 -4.25
N LYS A 149 11.89 -5.65 -3.72
CA LYS A 149 12.34 -4.46 -2.96
C LYS A 149 12.29 -3.19 -3.82
N HIS A 150 12.77 -3.26 -5.06
CA HIS A 150 12.72 -2.12 -5.98
C HIS A 150 11.28 -1.66 -6.22
N HIS A 151 10.36 -2.60 -6.51
CA HIS A 151 8.94 -2.28 -6.70
C HIS A 151 8.28 -1.71 -5.44
N LEU A 152 8.67 -2.16 -4.24
CA LEU A 152 8.19 -1.60 -2.99
C LEU A 152 8.62 -0.13 -2.85
N VAL A 153 9.89 0.20 -3.11
CA VAL A 153 10.39 1.59 -3.08
C VAL A 153 9.65 2.47 -4.09
N GLU A 154 9.43 1.98 -5.32
CA GLU A 154 8.66 2.69 -6.34
C GLU A 154 7.20 2.94 -5.90
N ALA A 155 6.55 1.92 -5.33
CA ALA A 155 5.18 2.02 -4.83
C ALA A 155 5.08 3.01 -3.66
N GLU A 156 6.04 3.00 -2.74
CA GLU A 156 6.12 3.98 -1.66
C GLU A 156 6.32 5.41 -2.19
N ALA A 157 7.19 5.60 -3.18
CA ALA A 157 7.41 6.89 -3.80
C ALA A 157 6.14 7.42 -4.50
N LYS A 158 5.43 6.56 -5.23
CA LYS A 158 4.12 6.86 -5.83
C LYS A 158 3.09 7.24 -4.76
N SER A 159 2.93 6.42 -3.72
CA SER A 159 2.00 6.70 -2.62
C SER A 159 2.31 8.03 -1.90
N LYS A 160 3.59 8.35 -1.68
CA LYS A 160 4.02 9.65 -1.12
C LYS A 160 3.65 10.81 -2.05
N ALA A 161 3.80 10.64 -3.36
CA ALA A 161 3.41 11.64 -4.35
C ALA A 161 1.88 11.83 -4.39
N ASP A 162 1.10 10.74 -4.42
CA ASP A 162 -0.36 10.77 -4.43
C ASP A 162 -0.91 11.43 -3.16
N LYS A 163 -0.35 11.07 -1.99
CA LYS A 163 -0.69 11.73 -0.72
C LYS A 163 -0.46 13.25 -0.77
N LYS A 164 0.62 13.71 -1.42
CA LYS A 164 0.91 15.14 -1.59
C LYS A 164 -0.11 15.82 -2.51
N VAL A 165 -0.56 15.14 -3.57
CA VAL A 165 -1.63 15.63 -4.45
C VAL A 165 -2.95 15.75 -3.69
N LEU A 166 -3.35 14.70 -2.96
CA LEU A 166 -4.57 14.70 -2.14
C LEU A 166 -4.55 15.83 -1.09
N VAL A 167 -3.41 16.07 -0.44
CA VAL A 167 -3.28 17.20 0.51
C VAL A 167 -3.48 18.55 -0.18
N LYS A 168 -2.96 18.74 -1.41
CA LYS A 168 -3.17 19.96 -2.18
C LYS A 168 -4.64 20.13 -2.58
N GLU A 169 -5.28 19.07 -3.02
CA GLU A 169 -6.70 19.08 -3.40
C GLU A 169 -7.60 19.40 -2.20
N VAL A 170 -7.39 18.73 -1.06
CA VAL A 170 -8.11 19.04 0.19
C VAL A 170 -7.90 20.49 0.62
N LYS A 171 -6.68 21.02 0.49
CA LYS A 171 -6.41 22.44 0.80
C LYS A 171 -7.15 23.38 -0.16
N SER A 172 -7.17 23.06 -1.46
CA SER A 172 -7.92 23.81 -2.47
C SER A 172 -9.43 23.80 -2.20
N LEU A 173 -10.00 22.62 -1.93
CA LEU A 173 -11.42 22.44 -1.59
C LEU A 173 -11.81 23.16 -0.29
N ARG A 174 -10.95 23.14 0.73
CA ARG A 174 -11.20 23.92 1.96
C ARG A 174 -11.23 25.42 1.66
N ASN A 175 -10.30 25.92 0.85
CA ASN A 175 -10.29 27.32 0.46
C ASN A 175 -11.54 27.69 -0.35
N SER A 176 -11.94 26.88 -1.33
CA SER A 176 -13.16 27.13 -2.11
C SER A 176 -14.41 27.10 -1.25
N GLN A 177 -14.50 26.16 -0.29
CA GLN A 177 -15.59 26.10 0.67
C GLN A 177 -15.65 27.37 1.55
N THR A 178 -14.51 27.87 2.02
CA THR A 178 -14.48 29.12 2.80
C THR A 178 -14.91 30.32 1.97
N GLU A 179 -14.52 30.37 0.68
CA GLU A 179 -14.88 31.48 -0.21
C GLU A 179 -16.36 31.46 -0.56
N MET A 180 -16.92 30.29 -0.89
CA MET A 180 -18.37 30.14 -1.12
C MET A 180 -19.18 30.54 0.12
N LYS A 181 -18.72 30.22 1.34
CA LYS A 181 -19.38 30.66 2.57
C LYS A 181 -19.37 32.18 2.73
N LYS A 182 -18.26 32.86 2.39
CA LYS A 182 -18.19 34.33 2.41
C LYS A 182 -19.17 34.93 1.40
N VAL A 183 -19.17 34.43 0.17
CA VAL A 183 -20.07 34.91 -0.89
C VAL A 183 -21.53 34.69 -0.50
N LEU A 184 -21.87 33.53 0.08
CA LEU A 184 -23.21 33.26 0.59
C LEU A 184 -23.61 34.27 1.68
N ASN A 185 -22.73 34.55 2.64
CA ASN A 185 -22.98 35.54 3.69
C ASN A 185 -23.19 36.95 3.09
N GLN A 186 -22.37 37.36 2.12
CA GLN A 186 -22.55 38.64 1.42
C GLN A 186 -23.90 38.72 0.71
N TYR A 187 -24.32 37.67 0.01
CA TYR A 187 -25.64 37.64 -0.64
C TYR A 187 -26.79 37.69 0.37
N LEU A 188 -26.65 37.05 1.53
CA LEU A 188 -27.65 37.14 2.60
C LEU A 188 -27.73 38.57 3.18
N GLU A 189 -26.59 39.23 3.41
CA GLU A 189 -26.55 40.63 3.85
C GLU A 189 -27.18 41.57 2.81
N GLN A 190 -26.84 41.41 1.53
CA GLN A 190 -27.45 42.19 0.44
C GLN A 190 -28.95 41.94 0.33
N LYS A 191 -29.39 40.68 0.41
CA LYS A 191 -30.81 40.31 0.38
C LYS A 191 -31.56 40.98 1.52
N THR A 192 -31.08 40.88 2.75
CA THR A 192 -31.73 41.52 3.90
C THR A 192 -31.70 43.06 3.80
N GLY A 193 -30.63 43.63 3.24
CA GLY A 193 -30.53 45.05 2.92
C GLY A 193 -31.59 45.52 1.92
N LEU A 194 -31.75 44.79 0.81
CA LEU A 194 -32.76 45.06 -0.21
C LEU A 194 -34.17 44.87 0.32
N GLU A 195 -34.43 43.82 1.12
CA GLU A 195 -35.72 43.63 1.78
C GLU A 195 -36.09 44.82 2.68
N ARG A 196 -35.12 45.36 3.44
CA ARG A 196 -35.34 46.60 4.23
C ARG A 196 -35.65 47.81 3.35
N VAL A 197 -34.97 47.98 2.21
CA VAL A 197 -35.26 49.07 1.26
C VAL A 197 -36.66 48.92 0.68
N ILE A 198 -37.05 47.71 0.25
CA ILE A 198 -38.39 47.43 -0.31
C ILE A 198 -39.49 47.70 0.72
N ILE A 199 -39.31 47.29 1.98
CA ILE A 199 -40.30 47.57 3.04
C ILE A 199 -40.46 49.07 3.25
N ARG A 200 -39.35 49.82 3.34
CA ARG A 200 -39.37 51.28 3.48
C ARG A 200 -40.04 51.96 2.28
N ASP A 201 -39.72 51.53 1.06
CA ASP A 201 -40.31 52.08 -0.16
C ASP A 201 -41.81 51.81 -0.26
N LYS A 202 -42.26 50.59 0.08
CA LYS A 202 -43.69 50.26 0.20
C LYS A 202 -44.40 51.16 1.21
N GLN A 203 -43.77 51.40 2.36
CA GLN A 203 -44.33 52.28 3.39
C GLN A 203 -44.41 53.74 2.91
N ARG A 204 -43.36 54.26 2.26
CA ARG A 204 -43.36 55.59 1.65
C ARG A 204 -44.43 55.73 0.57
N SER A 205 -44.51 54.76 -0.34
CA SER A 205 -45.54 54.71 -1.38
C SER A 205 -46.95 54.68 -0.79
N ALA A 206 -47.18 53.93 0.29
CA ALA A 206 -48.46 53.89 0.98
C ALA A 206 -48.81 55.25 1.63
N ARG A 207 -47.85 55.92 2.27
CA ARG A 207 -48.03 57.28 2.83
C ARG A 207 -48.34 58.29 1.72
N ALA A 208 -47.56 58.30 0.63
CA ALA A 208 -47.78 59.19 -0.51
C ALA A 208 -49.18 58.99 -1.13
N LYS A 209 -49.61 57.73 -1.33
CA LYS A 209 -50.97 57.42 -1.79
C LYS A 209 -52.04 57.99 -0.85
N LEU A 210 -51.85 57.87 0.47
CA LEU A 210 -52.80 58.40 1.45
C LEU A 210 -52.85 59.93 1.41
N CYS A 211 -51.69 60.60 1.37
CA CYS A 211 -51.62 62.06 1.25
C CYS A 211 -52.32 62.54 -0.03
N ARG A 212 -52.06 61.89 -1.18
CA ARG A 212 -52.74 62.21 -2.44
C ARG A 212 -54.25 62.08 -2.35
N VAL A 213 -54.76 61.02 -1.73
CA VAL A 213 -56.21 60.83 -1.56
C VAL A 213 -56.81 61.98 -0.73
N LYS A 214 -56.12 62.44 0.32
CA LYS A 214 -56.54 63.60 1.11
C LYS A 214 -56.52 64.89 0.31
N PHE A 215 -55.42 65.17 -0.40
CA PHE A 215 -55.28 66.36 -1.25
C PHE A 215 -56.39 66.42 -2.30
N LEU A 216 -56.63 65.32 -3.03
CA LEU A 216 -57.70 65.26 -4.03
C LEU A 216 -59.10 65.45 -3.43
N HIS A 217 -59.30 65.00 -2.19
CA HIS A 217 -60.56 65.24 -1.46
C HIS A 217 -60.73 66.73 -1.12
N GLU A 218 -59.68 67.39 -0.64
CA GLU A 218 -59.68 68.82 -0.32
C GLU A 218 -59.87 69.69 -1.58
N CYS A 219 -59.17 69.38 -2.68
CA CYS A 219 -59.38 70.02 -3.98
C CYS A 219 -60.83 69.89 -4.46
N ARG A 220 -61.43 68.70 -4.30
CA ARG A 220 -62.83 68.47 -4.67
C ARG A 220 -63.78 69.32 -3.83
N LEU A 221 -63.57 69.38 -2.52
CA LEU A 221 -64.40 70.18 -1.61
C LEU A 221 -64.29 71.68 -1.95
N LEU A 222 -63.09 72.18 -2.23
CA LEU A 222 -62.90 73.56 -2.69
C LEU A 222 -63.63 73.84 -4.00
N HIS A 223 -63.53 72.93 -4.97
CA HIS A 223 -64.24 73.07 -6.24
C HIS A 223 -65.76 73.12 -6.05
N GLU A 224 -66.32 72.24 -5.20
CA GLU A 224 -67.75 72.24 -4.85
C GLU A 224 -68.17 73.57 -4.19
N ARG A 225 -67.41 74.07 -3.20
CA ARG A 225 -67.65 75.36 -2.55
C ARG A 225 -67.57 76.53 -3.53
N LEU A 226 -66.64 76.49 -4.48
CA LEU A 226 -66.48 77.51 -5.51
C LEU A 226 -67.67 77.52 -6.46
N LEU A 227 -68.17 76.33 -6.87
CA LEU A 227 -69.40 76.20 -7.64
C LEU A 227 -70.61 76.78 -6.89
N GLU A 228 -70.76 76.50 -5.60
CA GLU A 228 -71.85 77.07 -4.79
C GLU A 228 -71.81 78.60 -4.71
N CYS A 229 -70.62 79.22 -4.67
CA CYS A 229 -70.49 80.68 -4.67
C CYS A 229 -71.05 81.32 -5.94
N SER A 230 -71.06 80.58 -7.06
CA SER A 230 -71.66 81.04 -8.32
C SER A 230 -73.10 80.58 -8.51
N ALA A 231 -73.47 79.39 -8.04
CA ALA A 231 -74.83 78.89 -8.15
C ALA A 231 -75.81 79.69 -7.30
N LYS A 232 -75.39 80.19 -6.12
CA LYS A 232 -76.23 81.05 -5.27
C LYS A 232 -76.57 82.38 -5.96
N PHE A 233 -75.64 82.94 -6.72
CA PHE A 233 -75.87 84.13 -7.54
C PHE A 233 -76.85 83.87 -8.71
N LEU A 234 -76.82 82.68 -9.32
CA LEU A 234 -77.71 82.32 -10.44
C LEU A 234 -79.08 81.75 -10.02
N ALA A 235 -79.19 81.17 -8.82
CA ALA A 235 -80.41 80.51 -8.35
C ALA A 235 -81.44 81.49 -7.75
N GLU A 236 -80.99 82.63 -7.21
CA GLU A 236 -81.88 83.71 -6.77
C GLU A 236 -82.48 84.50 -7.95
N GLU A 237 -81.92 84.34 -9.15
CA GLU A 237 -82.21 85.16 -10.34
C GLU A 237 -82.91 84.38 -11.48
N GLN A 238 -83.63 83.30 -11.15
CA GLN A 238 -84.38 82.51 -12.14
C GLN A 238 -85.73 83.12 -12.57
N GLY A 239 -86.02 84.35 -12.12
CA GLY A 239 -87.13 85.16 -12.62
C GLY A 239 -86.61 86.26 -13.55
N ASN A 240 -86.88 86.12 -14.85
CA ASN A 240 -86.77 87.13 -15.93
C ASN A 240 -85.90 88.37 -15.62
N PHE A 241 -84.71 88.46 -16.23
CA PHE A 241 -83.80 89.62 -16.26
C PHE A 241 -84.51 90.94 -16.64
N THR A 242 -85.24 91.50 -15.70
CA THR A 242 -85.93 92.80 -15.73
C THR A 242 -85.56 93.43 -14.40
N ILE A 243 -84.44 94.14 -14.40
CA ILE A 243 -83.86 94.73 -13.19
C ILE A 243 -84.74 95.91 -12.80
N ASP A 244 -85.55 95.76 -11.76
CA ASP A 244 -86.18 96.88 -11.08
C ASP A 244 -85.10 97.67 -10.31
N PRO A 245 -85.10 99.02 -10.37
CA PRO A 245 -84.04 99.83 -9.76
C PRO A 245 -83.99 99.74 -8.21
N SER A 246 -84.97 99.12 -7.56
CA SER A 246 -85.03 98.91 -6.11
C SER A 246 -84.30 97.66 -5.60
N SER A 247 -84.03 96.65 -6.44
CA SER A 247 -83.31 95.41 -6.06
C SER A 247 -81.81 95.44 -6.33
N LEU A 248 -81.33 96.54 -6.94
CA LEU A 248 -79.94 96.71 -7.35
C LEU A 248 -78.91 96.74 -6.20
N PRO A 249 -79.16 97.41 -5.06
CA PRO A 249 -78.21 97.41 -3.95
C PRO A 249 -78.00 96.00 -3.38
N ASP A 250 -79.06 95.19 -3.34
CA ASP A 250 -79.04 93.82 -2.81
C ASP A 250 -78.21 92.89 -3.72
N ALA A 251 -78.35 93.03 -5.05
CA ALA A 251 -77.52 92.31 -6.02
C ALA A 251 -76.03 92.68 -5.96
N LEU A 252 -75.71 93.95 -5.69
CA LEU A 252 -74.34 94.41 -5.50
C LEU A 252 -73.71 93.88 -4.19
N ASP A 253 -74.50 93.80 -3.12
CA ASP A 253 -74.07 93.23 -1.83
C ASP A 253 -73.89 91.71 -1.90
N LEU A 254 -74.76 90.99 -2.62
CA LEU A 254 -74.59 89.56 -2.92
C LEU A 254 -73.31 89.30 -3.72
N LEU A 255 -72.98 90.17 -4.68
CA LEU A 255 -71.76 90.09 -5.47
C LEU A 255 -70.51 90.41 -4.65
N ALA A 256 -70.58 91.38 -3.74
CA ALA A 256 -69.51 91.67 -2.80
C ALA A 256 -69.29 90.52 -1.79
N THR A 257 -70.38 89.89 -1.34
CA THR A 257 -70.34 88.70 -0.49
C THR A 257 -69.75 87.51 -1.24
N SER A 258 -70.11 87.32 -2.52
CA SER A 258 -69.51 86.32 -3.41
C SER A 258 -68.01 86.57 -3.60
N ASP A 259 -67.59 87.81 -3.87
CA ASP A 259 -66.17 88.16 -4.01
C ASP A 259 -65.37 87.86 -2.73
N ASN A 260 -65.91 88.19 -1.56
CA ASN A 260 -65.25 87.90 -0.28
C ASN A 260 -65.12 86.38 -0.06
N ARG A 261 -66.16 85.61 -0.38
CA ARG A 261 -66.12 84.13 -0.30
C ARG A 261 -65.15 83.52 -1.30
N VAL A 262 -65.13 84.00 -2.53
CA VAL A 262 -64.18 83.53 -3.56
C VAL A 262 -62.74 83.89 -3.17
N ARG A 263 -62.49 85.06 -2.57
CA ARG A 263 -61.17 85.44 -2.06
C ARG A 263 -60.70 84.54 -0.92
N LEU A 264 -61.60 84.12 -0.01
CA LEU A 264 -61.29 83.14 1.02
C LEU A 264 -60.94 81.77 0.42
N LEU A 265 -61.69 81.31 -0.59
CA LEU A 265 -61.39 80.06 -1.29
C LEU A 265 -60.03 80.10 -2.01
N ILE A 266 -59.63 81.26 -2.56
CA ILE A 266 -58.28 81.44 -3.13
C ILE A 266 -57.20 81.25 -2.05
N ALA A 267 -57.41 81.83 -0.85
CA ALA A 267 -56.46 81.67 0.24
C ALA A 267 -56.40 80.20 0.75
N GLU A 268 -57.54 79.52 0.85
CA GLU A 268 -57.59 78.08 1.19
C GLU A 268 -56.86 77.23 0.13
N ALA A 269 -57.04 77.51 -1.16
CA ALA A 269 -56.35 76.81 -2.25
C ALA A 269 -54.83 77.06 -2.24
N GLN A 270 -54.40 78.27 -1.93
CA GLN A 270 -52.97 78.61 -1.80
C GLN A 270 -52.31 77.95 -0.60
N LEU A 271 -53.04 77.74 0.51
CA LEU A 271 -52.54 76.99 1.67
C LEU A 271 -52.39 75.50 1.35
N LEU A 272 -53.38 74.90 0.68
CA LEU A 272 -53.30 73.51 0.24
C LEU A 272 -52.13 73.25 -0.72
N ALA A 273 -51.82 74.20 -1.61
CA ALA A 273 -50.64 74.12 -2.48
C ALA A 273 -49.31 74.17 -1.71
N ARG A 274 -49.33 74.68 -0.47
CA ARG A 274 -48.13 74.89 0.36
C ARG A 274 -47.91 73.79 1.39
N ASP A 275 -48.98 73.14 1.85
CA ASP A 275 -48.91 72.03 2.81
C ASP A 275 -48.19 70.79 2.23
N ASP A 276 -48.13 70.64 0.90
CA ASP A 276 -47.36 69.58 0.22
C ASP A 276 -45.84 69.74 0.40
N GLU A 277 -45.31 70.96 0.55
CA GLU A 277 -43.85 71.17 0.70
C GLU A 277 -43.34 70.91 2.13
N GLN A 278 -44.17 71.07 3.15
CA GLN A 278 -43.74 71.03 4.56
C GLN A 278 -43.90 69.63 5.20
N GLY A 279 -44.75 68.75 4.65
CA GLY A 279 -45.03 67.42 5.19
C GLY A 279 -43.95 66.34 4.96
N SER A 280 -42.87 66.68 4.26
CA SER A 280 -41.76 65.76 3.94
C SER A 280 -40.61 65.79 4.96
N SER A 281 -40.68 66.71 5.94
CA SER A 281 -39.62 66.98 6.91
C SER A 281 -39.85 66.29 8.26
N ASP A 282 -39.95 64.96 8.29
CA ASP A 282 -39.52 64.19 9.47
C ASP A 282 -39.39 62.69 9.16
N ASP A 283 -38.15 62.23 9.08
CA ASP A 283 -37.68 61.05 9.81
C ASP A 283 -36.23 60.75 9.41
N GLY A 284 -35.31 61.19 10.28
CA GLY A 284 -34.16 60.41 10.74
C GLY A 284 -33.23 59.79 9.70
N ASP A 285 -32.14 60.51 9.44
CA ASP A 285 -30.76 60.05 9.65
C ASP A 285 -30.51 58.52 9.60
N ASN A 286 -29.88 58.04 8.53
CA ASN A 286 -28.53 57.49 8.64
C ASN A 286 -27.91 57.40 7.25
N SER A 287 -26.81 58.13 7.06
CA SER A 287 -25.92 57.96 5.93
C SER A 287 -25.31 56.56 5.95
N ASP A 288 -25.47 55.80 4.88
CA ASP A 288 -24.42 54.89 4.43
C ASP A 288 -24.33 54.97 2.92
N SER A 289 -23.32 55.73 2.50
CA SER A 289 -22.84 55.86 1.13
C SER A 289 -22.42 54.50 0.60
N ILE A 290 -23.27 53.85 -0.21
CA ILE A 290 -22.81 52.98 -1.31
C ILE A 290 -23.60 53.34 -2.56
N SER A 291 -22.98 54.27 -3.29
CA SER A 291 -22.96 54.45 -4.74
C SER A 291 -23.92 53.60 -5.59
N SER A 292 -24.81 54.32 -6.27
CA SER A 292 -24.97 54.25 -7.73
C SER A 292 -25.20 52.85 -8.33
N LEU A 293 -26.43 52.37 -8.22
CA LEU A 293 -27.05 51.66 -9.33
C LEU A 293 -28.42 52.28 -9.60
N THR A 294 -28.39 53.55 -10.00
CA THR A 294 -29.52 54.23 -10.61
C THR A 294 -29.71 53.62 -11.99
N MET A 295 -30.45 52.50 -12.04
CA MET A 295 -31.04 52.03 -13.28
C MET A 295 -32.10 53.06 -13.69
N SER A 296 -31.64 53.99 -14.52
CA SER A 296 -32.44 54.92 -15.30
C SER A 296 -33.37 54.11 -16.20
N TRP A 297 -34.51 53.67 -15.66
CA TRP A 297 -35.63 53.26 -16.46
C TRP A 297 -36.49 54.49 -16.72
N GLU A 298 -36.50 54.88 -17.98
CA GLU A 298 -37.32 55.91 -18.59
C GLU A 298 -38.75 55.90 -18.07
N ASP A 299 -39.23 57.04 -17.60
CA ASP A 299 -40.29 57.74 -18.33
C ASP A 299 -40.42 59.16 -17.79
N ALA A 300 -40.70 60.11 -18.67
CA ALA A 300 -41.12 61.46 -18.34
C ALA A 300 -42.54 61.43 -17.77
N LYS A 301 -42.70 60.73 -16.65
CA LYS A 301 -43.93 60.64 -15.90
C LYS A 301 -44.00 61.92 -15.10
N VAL A 302 -44.82 62.87 -15.58
CA VAL A 302 -45.33 64.01 -14.81
C VAL A 302 -45.44 63.56 -13.36
N THR A 303 -44.60 64.15 -12.51
CA THR A 303 -44.50 63.67 -11.13
C THR A 303 -45.85 63.93 -10.46
N ASP A 304 -46.18 63.12 -9.46
CA ASP A 304 -47.44 63.28 -8.71
C ASP A 304 -47.52 64.70 -8.12
N GLU A 305 -46.36 65.28 -7.77
CA GLU A 305 -46.17 66.68 -7.35
C GLU A 305 -46.48 67.69 -8.46
N ASP A 306 -46.10 67.42 -9.71
CA ASP A 306 -46.49 68.27 -10.85
C ASP A 306 -48.01 68.25 -11.05
N ALA A 307 -48.65 67.09 -10.86
CA ALA A 307 -50.10 66.96 -10.99
C ALA A 307 -50.86 67.65 -9.85
N THR A 308 -50.39 67.58 -8.59
CA THR A 308 -51.01 68.31 -7.47
C THR A 308 -50.90 69.81 -7.67
N LYS A 309 -49.73 70.28 -8.12
CA LYS A 309 -49.49 71.69 -8.45
C LYS A 309 -50.37 72.21 -9.58
N ILE A 310 -50.50 71.44 -10.67
CA ILE A 310 -51.40 71.80 -11.79
C ILE A 310 -52.85 71.90 -11.29
N LEU A 311 -53.30 70.99 -10.43
CA LEU A 311 -54.66 71.03 -9.88
C LEU A 311 -54.90 72.24 -8.97
N SER A 312 -53.94 72.60 -8.11
CA SER A 312 -54.06 73.80 -7.28
C SER A 312 -54.06 75.08 -8.11
N ASP A 313 -53.19 75.18 -9.12
CA ASP A 313 -53.11 76.34 -10.00
C ASP A 313 -54.41 76.53 -10.78
N LEU A 314 -54.99 75.44 -11.32
CA LEU A 314 -56.28 75.48 -12.02
C LEU A 314 -57.42 75.94 -11.11
N LEU A 315 -57.46 75.52 -9.84
CA LEU A 315 -58.47 75.97 -8.88
C LEU A 315 -58.34 77.47 -8.58
N ILE A 316 -57.10 77.94 -8.37
CA ILE A 316 -56.81 79.35 -8.13
C ILE A 316 -57.21 80.19 -9.35
N ASP A 317 -56.82 79.79 -10.56
CA ASP A 317 -57.16 80.48 -11.80
C ASP A 317 -58.67 80.53 -12.03
N ASN A 318 -59.39 79.43 -11.78
CA ASN A 318 -60.85 79.39 -11.87
C ASN A 318 -61.50 80.40 -10.92
N ALA A 319 -61.02 80.48 -9.68
CA ALA A 319 -61.51 81.43 -8.69
C ALA A 319 -61.18 82.89 -9.07
N GLN A 320 -59.98 83.15 -9.60
CA GLN A 320 -59.62 84.47 -10.13
C GLN A 320 -60.49 84.91 -11.30
N LEU A 321 -60.80 84.00 -12.23
CA LEU A 321 -61.72 84.27 -13.34
C LEU A 321 -63.12 84.66 -12.84
N ARG A 322 -63.61 84.00 -11.77
CA ARG A 322 -64.90 84.37 -11.14
C ARG A 322 -64.88 85.77 -10.54
N LEU A 323 -63.80 86.16 -9.86
CA LEU A 323 -63.64 87.54 -9.37
C LEU A 323 -63.66 88.56 -10.51
N ARG A 324 -62.99 88.26 -11.63
CA ARG A 324 -63.01 89.13 -12.81
C ARG A 324 -64.41 89.23 -13.42
N LEU A 325 -65.13 88.11 -13.51
CA LEU A 325 -66.52 88.09 -13.99
C LEU A 325 -67.43 88.94 -13.10
N ASN A 326 -67.33 88.77 -11.78
CA ASN A 326 -68.06 89.59 -10.82
C ASN A 326 -67.74 91.08 -10.98
N ALA A 327 -66.48 91.46 -11.19
CA ALA A 327 -66.12 92.85 -11.45
C ALA A 327 -66.75 93.39 -12.75
N VAL A 328 -66.83 92.59 -13.81
CA VAL A 328 -67.51 92.96 -15.07
C VAL A 328 -69.01 93.14 -14.86
N ILE A 329 -69.67 92.23 -14.14
CA ILE A 329 -71.10 92.34 -13.79
C ILE A 329 -71.34 93.62 -12.98
N ARG A 330 -70.51 93.90 -11.97
CA ARG A 330 -70.59 95.14 -11.18
C ARG A 330 -70.47 96.39 -12.03
N ASN A 331 -69.53 96.40 -12.99
CA ASN A 331 -69.37 97.52 -13.92
C ASN A 331 -70.61 97.69 -14.82
N ALA A 332 -71.15 96.60 -15.37
CA ALA A 332 -72.35 96.61 -16.19
C ALA A 332 -73.57 97.15 -15.41
N VAL A 333 -73.76 96.66 -14.18
CA VAL A 333 -74.80 97.11 -13.24
C VAL A 333 -74.65 98.60 -12.93
N ASN A 334 -73.45 99.07 -12.61
CA ASN A 334 -73.18 100.49 -12.34
C ASN A 334 -73.37 101.41 -13.56
N THR A 335 -73.11 100.92 -14.78
CA THR A 335 -73.39 101.68 -16.01
C THR A 335 -74.88 101.79 -16.32
N ALA A 336 -75.70 100.82 -15.92
CA ALA A 336 -77.17 100.89 -16.06
C ALA A 336 -77.82 101.95 -15.15
N VAL A 337 -77.12 102.39 -14.09
CA VAL A 337 -77.59 103.39 -13.10
C VAL A 337 -77.29 104.83 -13.51
N LYS A 338 -76.66 105.07 -14.65
CA LYS A 338 -76.46 106.45 -15.16
C LYS A 338 -77.60 106.86 -16.09
N PRO A 339 -78.62 107.62 -15.63
CA PRO A 339 -79.57 108.27 -16.53
C PRO A 339 -78.94 109.49 -17.21
N GLU A 340 -79.27 109.63 -18.49
CA GLU A 340 -78.86 110.67 -19.44
C GLU A 340 -79.16 112.10 -18.97
N LYS A 341 -78.36 113.06 -19.46
CA LYS A 341 -78.81 114.44 -19.67
C LYS A 341 -78.95 114.70 -21.17
N GLU A 342 -80.20 114.60 -21.61
CA GLU A 342 -80.92 115.28 -22.71
C GLU A 342 -80.22 115.66 -24.02
N GLY A 343 -80.78 115.13 -25.12
CA GLY A 343 -80.65 115.69 -26.47
C GLY A 343 -81.26 114.83 -27.60
N SER A 344 -82.58 114.94 -27.79
CA SER A 344 -83.39 114.59 -28.98
C SER A 344 -83.44 113.14 -29.52
N GLY A 345 -84.55 112.47 -29.17
CA GLY A 345 -85.48 111.71 -30.03
C GLY A 345 -84.99 110.93 -31.25
N GLU A 346 -84.75 109.63 -31.07
CA GLU A 346 -85.24 108.57 -31.96
C GLU A 346 -85.28 107.22 -31.20
N VAL A 347 -86.25 106.36 -31.53
CA VAL A 347 -86.68 105.19 -30.75
C VAL A 347 -85.61 104.07 -30.73
N LEU A 348 -85.40 103.50 -29.53
CA LEU A 348 -84.51 102.38 -29.18
C LEU A 348 -84.49 101.18 -30.15
N PRO A 349 -83.44 100.34 -30.02
CA PRO A 349 -83.71 99.02 -29.47
C PRO A 349 -82.87 98.68 -28.23
N LYS A 350 -83.55 98.07 -27.26
CA LYS A 350 -83.02 97.50 -26.01
C LYS A 350 -81.82 96.58 -26.31
N LYS A 351 -80.62 96.99 -25.87
CA LYS A 351 -79.44 96.13 -25.91
C LYS A 351 -79.39 95.27 -24.65
N THR A 352 -79.58 93.97 -24.82
CA THR A 352 -79.39 92.96 -23.77
C THR A 352 -77.90 92.74 -23.50
N VAL A 353 -77.55 92.39 -22.26
CA VAL A 353 -76.17 92.16 -21.78
C VAL A 353 -75.39 91.14 -22.63
N LEU A 354 -76.09 90.20 -23.29
CA LEU A 354 -75.51 89.25 -24.26
C LEU A 354 -74.83 89.93 -25.47
N ASN A 355 -75.36 91.06 -25.95
CA ASN A 355 -74.75 91.78 -27.07
C ASN A 355 -73.49 92.56 -26.66
N TRP A 356 -73.25 92.78 -25.37
CA TRP A 356 -72.03 93.43 -24.87
C TRP A 356 -70.88 92.44 -24.63
N LEU A 357 -71.20 91.17 -24.39
CA LEU A 357 -70.22 90.09 -24.20
C LEU A 357 -69.68 89.54 -25.53
N LEU A 358 -70.38 89.76 -26.64
CA LEU A 358 -70.00 89.30 -27.98
C LEU A 358 -69.29 90.38 -28.83
N ASP A 359 -69.20 91.63 -28.35
CA ASP A 359 -68.61 92.76 -29.08
C ASP A 359 -67.14 92.99 -28.66
N ARG A 360 -66.37 91.89 -28.60
CA ARG A 360 -64.93 91.95 -28.31
C ARG A 360 -64.11 90.99 -29.15
#